data_AF-A0A1E3BAZ4-F1
#
_entry.id   AF-A0A1E3BAZ4-F1
#
_cell.length_a   1.000
_cell.length_b   1.000
_cell.length_c   1.000
_cell.angle_alpha   90.00
_cell.angle_beta   90.00
_cell.angle_gamma   90.00
#
_symmetry.space_group_name_H-M   'P 1'
#
loop_
_entity.id
_entity.type
_entity.pdbx_description
1 polymer ?
#
loop_
_entity_poly.entity_id
_entity_poly.type
_entity_poly.pdbx_seq_one_letter_code
_entity_poly.pdbx_strand_id
1 'polypeptide(L)'
;MLADTLYKPRPRRTRRFRLPRLLHALISLFLVWSAIETYSLSNHFDRIDRAAEYQDHAMPLSARIFIASIHWNDEEVLRSHWNNAVLDLVRALGPDRVFLSIYESGSYDNTKGAIRELDADLEDLGVPRKVVLSDVTHEDDIQVPDMEKGEGWIDTDEGERELRRIPYLARLRNQSLQPLKAPQH
;
A
#
# COMPACT_ATOMS: atom_id res chain seq x y z
N MET A 1 52.80 76.72 -15.02
CA MET A 1 51.49 77.39 -14.98
C MET A 1 50.52 76.51 -15.79
N LEU A 2 49.62 75.83 -15.08
CA LEU A 2 48.33 75.23 -15.50
C LEU A 2 48.10 74.86 -16.98
N ALA A 3 47.92 73.56 -17.25
CA ALA A 3 46.69 73.07 -17.90
C ALA A 3 46.63 71.54 -17.84
N ASP A 4 45.76 71.06 -16.95
CA ASP A 4 45.09 69.76 -17.06
C ASP A 4 44.56 69.53 -18.48
N THR A 5 44.87 68.38 -19.07
CA THR A 5 44.03 67.79 -20.12
C THR A 5 44.05 66.26 -20.05
N LEU A 6 43.22 65.77 -19.12
CA LEU A 6 42.26 64.66 -19.28
C LEU A 6 42.79 63.31 -19.83
N TYR A 7 43.23 62.46 -18.90
CA TYR A 7 43.22 61.01 -19.04
C TYR A 7 41.80 60.51 -19.37
N LYS A 8 41.63 59.84 -20.52
CA LYS A 8 40.35 59.24 -20.96
C LYS A 8 40.35 57.73 -20.65
N PRO A 9 39.65 57.24 -19.61
CA PRO A 9 39.58 55.81 -19.37
C PRO A 9 38.78 55.12 -20.48
N ARG A 10 39.34 54.05 -21.08
CA ARG A 10 38.58 53.17 -21.98
C ARG A 10 37.46 52.49 -21.19
N PRO A 11 36.18 52.55 -21.62
CA PRO A 11 35.14 51.80 -20.94
C PRO A 11 35.39 50.31 -21.15
N ARG A 12 35.72 49.58 -20.07
CA ARG A 12 35.59 48.11 -20.05
C ARG A 12 34.12 47.81 -20.31
N ARG A 13 33.80 47.31 -21.51
CA ARG A 13 32.48 46.72 -21.81
C ARG A 13 32.28 45.56 -20.84
N THR A 14 31.59 45.81 -19.73
CA THR A 14 31.05 44.73 -18.92
C THR A 14 30.00 44.05 -19.77
N ARG A 15 30.26 42.80 -20.12
CA ARG A 15 29.32 41.94 -20.84
C ARG A 15 28.15 41.70 -19.87
N ARG A 16 27.16 42.60 -19.88
CA ARG A 16 25.90 42.42 -19.13
C ARG A 16 25.34 41.07 -19.53
N PHE A 17 25.40 40.11 -18.62
CA PHE A 17 24.88 38.77 -18.81
C PHE A 17 23.41 38.87 -19.23
N ARG A 18 23.10 38.57 -20.49
CA ARG A 18 21.73 38.38 -21.00
C ARG A 18 21.16 37.02 -20.56
N LEU A 19 21.66 36.46 -19.46
CA LEU A 19 21.24 35.19 -18.90
C LEU A 19 19.87 35.20 -18.20
N PRO A 20 19.31 36.33 -17.68
CA PRO A 20 18.04 36.23 -16.95
C PRO A 20 16.90 35.88 -17.90
N ARG A 21 16.83 36.45 -19.12
CA ARG A 21 15.69 36.19 -20.02
C ARG A 21 15.60 34.75 -20.48
N LEU A 22 16.76 34.10 -20.72
CA LEU A 22 16.79 32.69 -21.12
C LEU A 22 16.42 31.79 -19.93
N LEU A 23 16.89 32.08 -18.73
CA LEU A 23 16.50 31.36 -17.52
C LEU A 23 14.99 31.49 -17.23
N HIS A 24 14.43 32.70 -17.34
CA HIS A 24 12.99 32.90 -17.16
C HIS A 24 12.19 32.16 -18.22
N ALA A 25 12.62 32.17 -19.49
CA ALA A 25 11.97 31.40 -20.54
C ALA A 25 12.00 29.89 -20.28
N LEU A 26 13.12 29.35 -19.79
CA LEU A 26 13.24 27.94 -19.43
C LEU A 26 12.35 27.58 -18.22
N ILE A 27 12.30 28.43 -17.19
CA ILE A 27 11.42 28.24 -16.04
C ILE A 27 9.95 28.29 -16.47
N SER A 28 9.56 29.26 -17.30
CA SER A 28 8.20 29.34 -17.83
C SER A 28 7.84 28.12 -18.66
N LEU A 29 8.77 27.63 -19.50
CA LEU A 29 8.55 26.42 -20.29
C LEU A 29 8.38 25.19 -19.40
N PHE A 30 9.21 25.06 -18.35
CA PHE A 30 9.11 23.97 -17.38
C PHE A 30 7.77 24.00 -16.64
N LEU A 31 7.33 25.17 -16.17
CA LEU A 31 6.05 25.32 -15.48
C LEU A 31 4.86 24.99 -16.39
N VAL A 32 4.89 25.44 -17.65
CA VAL A 32 3.85 25.12 -18.64
C VAL A 32 3.85 23.63 -18.94
N TRP A 33 5.02 23.01 -19.13
CA TRP A 33 5.15 21.57 -19.33
C TRP A 33 4.58 20.79 -18.15
N SER A 34 4.99 21.12 -16.92
CA SER A 34 4.48 20.47 -15.71
C SER A 34 2.97 20.66 -15.55
N ALA A 35 2.41 21.82 -15.87
CA ALA A 35 0.96 22.05 -15.83
C ALA A 35 0.21 21.21 -16.88
N ILE A 36 0.78 21.05 -18.09
CA ILE A 36 0.21 20.17 -19.12
C ILE A 36 0.29 18.72 -18.69
N GLU A 37 1.42 18.28 -18.12
CA GLU A 37 1.62 16.93 -17.63
C GLU A 37 0.66 16.59 -16.49
N THR A 38 0.52 17.47 -15.49
CA THR A 38 -0.44 17.26 -14.40
C THR A 38 -1.89 17.25 -14.89
N TYR A 39 -2.26 18.14 -15.82
CA TYR A 39 -3.59 18.15 -16.41
C TYR A 39 -3.87 16.89 -17.26
N SER A 40 -2.89 16.48 -18.07
CA SER A 40 -2.98 15.26 -18.87
C SER A 40 -3.08 14.01 -18.01
N LEU A 41 -2.32 13.96 -16.92
CA LEU A 41 -2.32 12.85 -15.98
C LEU A 41 -3.64 12.78 -15.20
N SER A 42 -4.16 13.92 -14.71
CA SER A 42 -5.48 14.00 -14.08
C SER A 42 -6.58 13.52 -15.02
N ASN A 43 -6.57 13.99 -16.27
CA ASN A 43 -7.54 13.55 -17.26
C ASN A 43 -7.38 12.07 -17.64
N HIS A 44 -6.18 11.50 -17.55
CA HIS A 44 -5.95 10.08 -17.79
C HIS A 44 -6.53 9.24 -16.65
N PHE A 45 -6.34 9.64 -15.40
CA PHE A 45 -6.96 9.00 -14.24
C PHE A 45 -8.49 9.08 -14.31
N ASP A 46 -9.06 10.26 -14.59
CA ASP A 46 -10.53 10.41 -14.77
C ASP A 46 -11.11 9.55 -15.89
N ARG A 47 -10.29 9.22 -16.91
CA ARG A 47 -10.69 8.33 -18.01
C ARG A 47 -10.58 6.87 -17.62
N ILE A 48 -9.58 6.49 -16.82
CA ILE A 48 -9.47 5.13 -16.27
C ILE A 48 -10.63 4.87 -15.32
N ASP A 49 -10.93 5.80 -14.43
CA ASP A 49 -12.04 5.67 -13.47
C ASP A 49 -13.38 5.55 -14.19
N ARG A 50 -13.62 6.39 -15.21
CA ARG A 50 -14.82 6.26 -16.05
C ARG A 50 -14.81 5.02 -16.93
N ALA A 51 -13.67 4.58 -17.47
CA ALA A 51 -13.61 3.34 -18.24
C ALA A 51 -13.89 2.11 -17.36
N ALA A 52 -13.45 2.12 -16.10
CA ALA A 52 -13.81 1.13 -15.10
C ALA A 52 -15.32 1.18 -14.77
N GLU A 53 -15.92 2.38 -14.77
CA GLU A 53 -17.36 2.60 -14.59
C GLU A 53 -18.21 2.16 -15.81
N TYR A 54 -17.69 2.28 -17.04
CA TYR A 54 -18.36 1.90 -18.30
C TYR A 54 -18.22 0.42 -18.66
N GLN A 55 -17.25 -0.29 -18.07
CA GLN A 55 -17.18 -1.74 -18.17
C GLN A 55 -18.16 -2.32 -17.16
N ASP A 56 -19.46 -2.20 -17.48
CA ASP A 56 -20.59 -2.78 -16.77
C ASP A 56 -20.50 -4.31 -16.80
N HIS A 57 -19.58 -4.83 -15.99
CA HIS A 57 -19.67 -6.14 -15.40
C HIS A 57 -20.17 -5.91 -13.98
N ALA A 58 -21.33 -5.23 -13.82
CA ALA A 58 -22.02 -5.26 -12.55
C ALA A 58 -22.04 -6.72 -12.09
N MET A 59 -21.34 -6.99 -10.99
CA MET A 59 -21.17 -8.34 -10.47
C MET A 59 -22.58 -8.95 -10.40
N PRO A 60 -22.81 -10.10 -11.06
CA PRO A 60 -24.13 -10.69 -11.10
C PRO A 60 -24.72 -10.71 -9.70
N LEU A 61 -26.01 -10.43 -9.53
CA LEU A 61 -26.65 -10.44 -8.21
C LEU A 61 -26.44 -11.79 -7.48
N SER A 62 -26.17 -12.87 -8.22
CA SER A 62 -25.84 -14.19 -7.69
C SER A 62 -24.37 -14.40 -7.33
N ALA A 63 -23.48 -13.45 -7.63
CA ALA A 63 -22.06 -13.59 -7.36
C ALA A 63 -21.81 -13.55 -5.86
N ARG A 64 -21.07 -14.54 -5.37
CA ARG A 64 -20.55 -14.61 -3.99
C ARG A 64 -19.15 -14.01 -3.96
N ILE A 65 -18.84 -13.26 -2.92
CA ILE A 65 -17.61 -12.51 -2.77
C ILE A 65 -16.85 -13.10 -1.59
N PHE A 66 -15.62 -13.52 -1.84
CA PHE A 66 -14.71 -14.01 -0.81
C PHE A 66 -13.64 -12.96 -0.57
N ILE A 67 -13.53 -12.48 0.66
CA ILE A 67 -12.52 -11.50 1.06
C ILE A 67 -11.55 -12.22 2.00
N ALA A 68 -10.25 -12.18 1.69
CA ALA A 68 -9.21 -12.68 2.56
C ALA A 68 -8.27 -11.55 2.96
N SER A 69 -7.94 -11.48 4.24
CA SER A 69 -6.94 -10.54 4.76
C SER A 69 -5.96 -11.23 5.70
N ILE A 70 -4.76 -10.66 5.78
CA ILE A 70 -3.70 -11.07 6.68
C ILE A 70 -3.26 -9.82 7.43
N HIS A 71 -3.15 -9.90 8.75
CA HIS A 71 -2.78 -8.76 9.59
C HIS A 71 -1.59 -9.09 10.50
N TRP A 72 -0.71 -8.11 10.66
CA TRP A 72 0.41 -8.17 11.59
C TRP A 72 0.82 -6.76 12.03
N ASN A 73 0.69 -6.47 13.33
CA ASN A 73 0.98 -5.15 13.90
C ASN A 73 0.19 -4.01 13.24
N ASP A 74 -1.10 -4.25 12.98
CA ASP A 74 -2.02 -3.37 12.27
C ASP A 74 -3.06 -2.71 13.21
N GLU A 75 -2.87 -2.71 14.54
CA GLU A 75 -3.92 -2.26 15.48
C GLU A 75 -4.48 -0.88 15.14
N GLU A 76 -3.59 0.09 14.91
CA GLU A 76 -3.99 1.47 14.63
C GLU A 76 -4.83 1.55 13.36
N VAL A 77 -4.38 0.94 12.26
CA VAL A 77 -5.08 1.01 10.96
C VAL A 77 -6.39 0.21 10.98
N LEU A 78 -6.44 -0.91 11.69
CA LEU A 78 -7.65 -1.70 11.90
C LEU A 78 -8.75 -0.85 12.55
N ARG A 79 -8.42 -0.22 13.67
CA ARG A 79 -9.38 0.57 14.46
C ARG A 79 -9.78 1.87 13.78
N SER A 80 -8.82 2.53 13.13
CA SER A 80 -9.06 3.86 12.56
C SER A 80 -9.74 3.82 11.20
N HIS A 81 -9.48 2.80 10.37
CA HIS A 81 -9.93 2.79 8.97
C HIS A 81 -10.44 1.43 8.50
N TRP A 82 -9.65 0.37 8.63
CA TRP A 82 -9.91 -0.87 7.91
C TRP A 82 -11.19 -1.58 8.39
N ASN A 83 -11.43 -1.67 9.71
CA ASN A 83 -12.62 -2.35 10.23
C ASN A 83 -13.89 -1.70 9.70
N ASN A 84 -13.99 -0.36 9.80
CA ASN A 84 -15.14 0.40 9.29
C ASN A 84 -15.30 0.23 7.78
N ALA A 85 -14.21 0.28 7.01
CA ALA A 85 -14.25 0.10 5.57
C ALA A 85 -14.74 -1.29 5.15
N VAL A 86 -14.33 -2.35 5.87
CA VAL A 86 -14.81 -3.72 5.63
C VAL A 86 -16.30 -3.82 5.95
N LEU A 87 -16.75 -3.27 7.08
CA LEU A 87 -18.17 -3.27 7.45
C LEU A 87 -19.03 -2.53 6.42
N ASP A 88 -18.58 -1.37 5.96
CA ASP A 88 -19.29 -0.59 4.94
C ASP A 88 -19.32 -1.30 3.58
N LEU A 89 -18.22 -1.93 3.19
CA LEU A 89 -18.16 -2.76 1.99
C LEU A 89 -19.13 -3.94 2.07
N VAL A 90 -19.15 -4.64 3.21
CA VAL A 90 -20.08 -5.76 3.43
C VAL A 90 -21.53 -5.31 3.35
N ARG A 91 -21.88 -4.17 3.96
CA ARG A 91 -23.23 -3.59 3.87
C ARG A 91 -23.60 -3.24 2.43
N ALA A 92 -22.66 -2.68 1.66
CA ALA A 92 -22.89 -2.32 0.27
C ALA A 92 -23.07 -3.54 -0.65
N LEU A 93 -22.35 -4.64 -0.38
CA LEU A 93 -22.39 -5.86 -1.18
C LEU A 93 -23.55 -6.80 -0.80
N GLY A 94 -24.00 -6.74 0.45
CA GLY A 94 -24.96 -7.67 1.06
C GLY A 94 -24.25 -8.74 1.90
N PRO A 95 -24.55 -8.85 3.22
CA PRO A 95 -23.84 -9.74 4.13
C PRO A 95 -23.99 -11.24 3.80
N ASP A 96 -25.11 -11.62 3.17
CA ASP A 96 -25.40 -12.98 2.71
C ASP A 96 -24.55 -13.42 1.50
N ARG A 97 -23.94 -12.45 0.81
CA ARG A 97 -23.12 -12.68 -0.38
C ARG A 97 -21.63 -12.67 -0.09
N VAL A 98 -21.22 -12.27 1.11
CA VAL A 98 -19.82 -12.11 1.48
C VAL A 98 -19.40 -13.21 2.45
N PHE A 99 -18.23 -13.80 2.19
CA PHE A 99 -17.51 -14.59 3.17
C PHE A 99 -16.18 -13.90 3.48
N LEU A 100 -15.89 -13.67 4.76
CA LEU A 100 -14.65 -13.03 5.20
C LEU A 100 -13.69 -14.04 5.86
N SER A 101 -12.42 -14.05 5.45
CA SER A 101 -11.39 -14.91 6.02
C SER A 101 -10.21 -14.05 6.51
N ILE A 102 -10.06 -13.95 7.82
CA ILE A 102 -9.04 -13.14 8.46
C ILE A 102 -8.01 -14.06 9.13
N TYR A 103 -6.74 -13.84 8.83
CA TYR A 103 -5.63 -14.49 9.51
C TYR A 103 -4.71 -13.44 10.15
N GLU A 104 -4.47 -13.57 11.44
CA GLU A 104 -3.54 -12.72 12.18
C GLU A 104 -2.28 -13.55 12.51
N SER A 105 -1.10 -13.03 12.16
CA SER A 105 0.15 -13.81 12.12
C SER A 105 1.12 -13.52 13.27
N GLY A 106 0.62 -13.32 14.50
CA GLY A 106 1.46 -13.22 15.68
C GLY A 106 1.97 -11.81 15.97
N SER A 107 1.06 -10.85 16.03
CA SER A 107 1.30 -9.44 16.32
C SER A 107 1.77 -9.22 17.75
N TYR A 108 2.58 -8.18 17.93
CA TYR A 108 3.08 -7.72 19.23
C TYR A 108 2.20 -6.65 19.86
N ASP A 109 1.45 -5.92 19.03
CA ASP A 109 0.45 -4.96 19.47
C ASP A 109 -0.91 -5.65 19.72
N ASN A 110 -1.96 -4.86 19.96
CA ASN A 110 -3.30 -5.39 20.17
C ASN A 110 -4.12 -5.49 18.86
N THR A 111 -3.46 -5.83 17.74
CA THR A 111 -4.11 -6.23 16.47
C THR A 111 -5.15 -7.32 16.70
N LYS A 112 -4.82 -8.32 17.54
CA LYS A 112 -5.76 -9.38 17.94
C LYS A 112 -7.03 -8.83 18.59
N GLY A 113 -6.92 -7.79 19.42
CA GLY A 113 -8.07 -7.12 20.01
C GLY A 113 -8.90 -6.37 18.96
N ALA A 114 -8.24 -5.62 18.08
CA ALA A 114 -8.91 -4.90 17.00
C ALA A 114 -9.67 -5.84 16.03
N ILE A 115 -9.11 -7.03 15.76
CA ILE A 115 -9.78 -8.06 14.95
C ILE A 115 -10.97 -8.69 15.70
N ARG A 116 -10.88 -8.91 17.02
CA ARG A 116 -12.02 -9.41 17.81
C ARG A 116 -13.21 -8.46 17.81
N GLU A 117 -12.95 -7.17 17.80
CA GLU A 117 -14.02 -6.17 17.68
C GLU A 117 -14.68 -6.22 16.30
N LEU A 118 -13.89 -6.28 15.23
CA LEU A 118 -14.42 -6.51 13.89
C LEU A 118 -15.21 -7.83 13.80
N ASP A 119 -14.71 -8.90 14.43
CA ASP A 119 -15.38 -10.20 14.45
C ASP A 119 -16.74 -10.14 15.16
N ALA A 120 -16.87 -9.34 16.22
CA ALA A 120 -18.16 -9.10 16.87
C ALA A 120 -19.11 -8.31 15.97
N ASP A 121 -18.65 -7.21 15.37
CA ASP A 121 -19.47 -6.39 14.47
C ASP A 121 -19.98 -7.18 13.25
N LEU A 122 -19.15 -8.08 12.72
CA LEU A 122 -19.54 -8.97 11.63
C LEU A 122 -20.56 -10.02 12.08
N GLU A 123 -20.54 -10.46 13.35
CA GLU A 123 -21.52 -11.40 13.91
C GLU A 123 -22.90 -10.76 13.93
N ASP A 124 -22.94 -9.53 14.43
CA ASP A 124 -24.16 -8.74 14.51
C ASP A 124 -24.76 -8.47 13.12
N LEU A 125 -23.91 -8.39 12.08
CA LEU A 125 -24.33 -8.29 10.67
C LEU A 125 -24.68 -9.64 10.02
N GLY A 126 -24.44 -10.77 10.69
CA GLY A 126 -24.74 -12.12 10.18
C GLY A 126 -23.83 -12.57 9.03
N VAL A 127 -22.58 -12.07 8.99
CA VAL A 127 -21.65 -12.32 7.88
C VAL A 127 -20.89 -13.62 8.09
N PRO A 128 -20.99 -14.63 7.21
CA PRO A 128 -20.17 -15.83 7.31
C PRO A 128 -18.67 -15.51 7.30
N ARG A 129 -17.92 -16.02 8.29
CA ARG A 129 -16.48 -15.74 8.38
C ARG A 129 -15.66 -16.81 9.08
N LYS A 130 -14.35 -16.74 8.86
CA LYS A 130 -13.33 -17.45 9.62
C LYS A 130 -12.29 -16.45 10.11
N VAL A 131 -12.10 -16.39 11.42
CA VAL A 131 -11.04 -15.59 12.05
C VAL A 131 -10.08 -16.53 12.75
N VAL A 132 -8.79 -16.39 12.46
CA VAL A 132 -7.72 -17.16 13.12
C VAL A 132 -6.71 -16.18 13.67
N LEU A 133 -6.46 -16.26 14.97
CA LEU A 133 -5.47 -15.46 15.67
C LEU A 133 -4.32 -16.38 16.07
N SER A 134 -3.11 -16.15 15.57
CA SER A 134 -1.97 -17.00 15.85
C SER A 134 -1.51 -16.85 17.29
N ASP A 135 -1.36 -17.96 18.03
CA ASP A 135 -0.76 -17.94 19.38
C ASP A 135 0.77 -17.83 19.34
N VAL A 136 1.37 -18.09 18.18
CA VAL A 136 2.81 -18.01 17.92
C VAL A 136 3.12 -16.60 17.41
N THR A 137 4.07 -15.92 18.04
CA THR A 137 4.54 -14.60 17.58
C THR A 137 5.47 -14.74 16.37
N HIS A 138 5.65 -13.66 15.62
CA HIS A 138 6.63 -13.66 14.52
C HIS A 138 8.05 -14.00 15.01
N GLU A 139 8.41 -13.57 16.21
CA GLU A 139 9.68 -13.88 16.86
C GLU A 139 9.83 -15.39 17.06
N ASP A 140 8.79 -16.04 17.58
CA ASP A 140 8.79 -17.48 17.82
C ASP A 140 8.96 -18.28 16.52
N ASP A 141 8.41 -17.77 15.41
CA ASP A 141 8.56 -18.37 14.06
C ASP A 141 9.99 -18.25 13.52
N ILE A 142 10.78 -17.27 13.98
CA ILE A 142 12.17 -17.03 13.57
C ILE A 142 13.18 -17.68 14.54
N GLN A 143 12.84 -17.80 15.82
CA GLN A 143 13.71 -18.33 16.87
C GLN A 143 13.59 -19.85 17.08
N VAL A 144 13.15 -20.61 16.07
CA VAL A 144 13.09 -22.07 16.16
C VAL A 144 14.50 -22.70 16.29
N PRO A 145 14.65 -23.81 17.04
CA PRO A 145 15.94 -24.49 17.17
C PRO A 145 16.54 -24.88 15.81
N ASP A 146 17.88 -24.83 15.66
CA ASP A 146 18.54 -25.11 14.37
C ASP A 146 18.23 -26.50 13.80
N MET A 147 17.92 -27.47 14.67
CA MET A 147 17.49 -28.82 14.28
C MET A 147 16.13 -28.83 13.56
N GLU A 148 15.30 -27.81 13.78
CA GLU A 148 13.98 -27.62 13.17
C GLU A 148 14.02 -26.70 11.95
N LYS A 149 15.16 -26.05 11.69
CA LYS A 149 15.41 -25.20 10.51
C LYS A 149 15.65 -26.06 9.26
N GLY A 150 14.58 -26.68 8.76
CA GLY A 150 14.55 -27.53 7.58
C GLY A 150 14.25 -26.79 6.28
N GLU A 151 13.33 -27.33 5.47
CA GLU A 151 12.86 -26.66 4.25
C GLU A 151 12.30 -25.27 4.56
N GLY A 152 12.71 -24.27 3.78
CA GLY A 152 12.31 -22.87 4.00
C GLY A 152 13.34 -22.04 4.73
N TRP A 153 14.49 -22.59 5.13
CA TRP A 153 15.61 -21.84 5.71
C TRP A 153 16.77 -21.70 4.70
N ILE A 154 17.65 -20.72 4.90
CA ILE A 154 18.91 -20.55 4.16
C ILE A 154 20.06 -20.34 5.14
N ASP A 155 21.22 -20.86 4.78
CA ASP A 155 22.47 -20.51 5.43
C ASP A 155 22.95 -19.16 4.86
N THR A 156 23.30 -18.23 5.74
CA THR A 156 23.91 -16.95 5.38
C THR A 156 25.43 -17.07 5.32
N ASP A 157 26.08 -16.12 4.64
CA ASP A 157 27.55 -16.06 4.59
C ASP A 157 28.18 -15.85 5.98
N GLU A 158 27.39 -15.37 6.95
CA GLU A 158 27.77 -15.17 8.36
C GLU A 158 27.63 -16.44 9.20
N GLY A 159 27.16 -17.55 8.60
CA GLY A 159 26.99 -18.85 9.26
C GLY A 159 25.69 -18.99 10.06
N GLU A 160 24.80 -18.00 9.96
CA GLU A 160 23.48 -18.05 10.60
C GLU A 160 22.44 -18.67 9.66
N ARG A 161 21.37 -19.24 10.24
CA ARG A 161 20.23 -19.72 9.46
C ARG A 161 19.06 -18.77 9.56
N GLU A 162 18.64 -18.26 8.40
CA GLU A 162 17.52 -17.33 8.26
C GLU A 162 16.32 -17.97 7.54
N LEU A 163 15.12 -17.53 7.91
CA LEU A 163 13.87 -17.99 7.31
C LEU A 163 13.67 -17.32 5.93
N ARG A 164 13.43 -18.14 4.90
CA ARG A 164 13.10 -17.64 3.56
C ARG A 164 11.74 -16.95 3.61
N ARG A 165 11.77 -15.64 3.34
CA ARG A 165 10.59 -14.78 3.34
C ARG A 165 9.48 -15.25 2.40
N ILE A 166 9.81 -15.70 1.19
CA ILE A 166 8.79 -16.06 0.19
C ILE A 166 7.98 -17.32 0.60
N PRO A 167 8.60 -18.46 0.96
CA PRO A 167 7.89 -19.60 1.53
C PRO A 167 7.06 -19.25 2.76
N TYR A 168 7.61 -18.44 3.67
CA TYR A 168 6.91 -17.98 4.85
C TYR A 168 5.61 -17.22 4.51
N LEU A 169 5.71 -16.18 3.67
CA LEU A 169 4.54 -15.39 3.27
C LEU A 169 3.53 -16.21 2.47
N ALA A 170 4.01 -17.14 1.64
CA ALA A 170 3.14 -18.06 0.91
C ALA A 170 2.34 -18.97 1.87
N ARG A 171 2.97 -19.44 2.96
CA ARG A 171 2.28 -20.20 4.02
C ARG A 171 1.17 -19.36 4.66
N LEU A 172 1.45 -18.12 5.07
CA LEU A 172 0.44 -17.24 5.68
C LEU A 172 -0.73 -16.97 4.72
N ARG A 173 -0.45 -16.68 3.45
CA ARG A 173 -1.46 -16.51 2.41
C ARG A 173 -2.31 -17.77 2.21
N ASN A 174 -1.69 -18.94 2.26
CA ASN A 174 -2.43 -20.19 2.14
C ASN A 174 -3.37 -20.44 3.33
N GLN A 175 -3.03 -19.94 4.53
CA GLN A 175 -3.92 -20.00 5.70
C GLN A 175 -5.17 -19.14 5.49
N SER A 176 -5.03 -17.87 5.08
CA SER A 176 -6.19 -16.99 4.84
C SER A 176 -7.07 -17.47 3.67
N LEU A 177 -6.49 -18.17 2.70
CA LEU A 177 -7.22 -18.75 1.56
C LEU A 177 -7.79 -20.15 1.85
N GLN A 178 -7.51 -20.76 2.99
CA GLN A 178 -7.94 -22.14 3.28
C GLN A 178 -9.46 -22.34 3.12
N PRO A 179 -10.35 -21.43 3.59
CA PRO A 179 -11.80 -21.63 3.44
C PRO A 179 -12.28 -21.64 1.99
N LEU A 180 -11.56 -21.00 1.07
CA LEU A 180 -11.89 -20.99 -0.35
C LEU A 180 -11.80 -22.40 -0.98
N LYS A 181 -10.99 -23.29 -0.40
CA LYS A 181 -10.84 -24.67 -0.86
C LYS A 181 -11.90 -25.61 -0.30
N ALA A 182 -12.62 -25.21 0.74
CA ALA A 182 -13.64 -26.04 1.35
C ALA A 182 -14.93 -26.01 0.51
N PRO A 183 -15.63 -27.14 0.30
CA PRO A 183 -16.95 -27.11 -0.29
C PRO A 183 -17.90 -26.30 0.60
N GLN A 184 -18.54 -25.29 0.03
CA GLN A 184 -19.59 -24.51 0.71
C GLN A 184 -20.84 -25.41 0.78
N HIS A 185 -21.15 -25.93 1.97
CA HIS A 185 -22.38 -26.67 2.23
C HIS A 185 -23.57 -25.71 2.42
#